data_AF-A0A8S3XZJ1-F1
#
_entry.id   AF-A0A8S3XZJ1-F1
#
_cell.length_a   1.000
_cell.length_b   1.000
_cell.length_c   1.000
_cell.angle_alpha   90.00
_cell.angle_beta   90.00
_cell.angle_gamma   90.00
#
_symmetry.space_group_name_H-M   'P 1'
#
loop_
_entity.id
_entity.type
_entity.pdbx_description
1 polymer ?
#
loop_
_entity_poly.entity_id
_entity_poly.type
_entity_poly.pdbx_seq_one_letter_code
_entity_poly.pdbx_strand_id
1 'polypeptide(L)'
;MVIAKLRSPQQRDAMFAAVAKFNKINPKEKLSTQHLGLAGPPKPVFVSEHLTPAIMSLCAAARLKAKKEDFKFVWVRNGHIILRRNEYSQAILIQNIESFDSITSTQQRS
;
A
#
# COMPACT_ATOMS: atom_id res chain seq x y z
N MET A 1 -18.59 -1.46 -1.45
CA MET A 1 -17.39 -0.72 -1.00
C MET A 1 -17.86 0.63 -0.50
N VAL A 2 -17.43 1.04 0.70
CA VAL A 2 -17.73 2.37 1.25
C VAL A 2 -16.47 3.21 1.14
N ILE A 3 -16.59 4.43 0.62
CA ILE A 3 -15.49 5.39 0.54
C ILE A 3 -15.73 6.47 1.59
N ALA A 4 -14.81 6.60 2.54
CA ALA A 4 -14.84 7.65 3.55
C ALA A 4 -13.76 8.69 3.25
N LYS A 5 -14.16 9.96 3.12
CA LYS A 5 -13.23 11.09 3.01
C LYS A 5 -12.93 11.63 4.40
N LEU A 6 -11.67 11.60 4.79
CA LEU A 6 -11.19 12.16 6.07
C LEU A 6 -10.75 13.61 5.88
N ARG A 7 -10.66 14.37 6.99
CA ARG A 7 -10.31 15.80 6.94
C ARG A 7 -8.90 16.02 6.41
N SER A 8 -7.96 15.15 6.76
CA SER A 8 -6.56 15.29 6.39
C SER A 8 -5.85 13.95 6.21
N PRO A 9 -4.71 13.91 5.48
CA PRO A 9 -3.86 12.73 5.38
C PRO A 9 -3.39 12.19 6.75
N GLN A 10 -3.16 13.07 7.74
CA GLN A 10 -2.76 12.61 9.07
C GLN A 10 -3.85 11.77 9.76
N GLN A 11 -5.12 12.16 9.62
CA GLN A 11 -6.24 11.39 10.19
C GLN A 11 -6.38 10.04 9.50
N ARG A 12 -6.17 9.99 8.18
CA ARG A 12 -6.14 8.76 7.41
C ARG A 12 -5.05 7.82 7.91
N ASP A 13 -3.84 8.32 8.06
CA ASP A 13 -2.70 7.52 8.51
C ASP A 13 -2.88 7.04 9.95
N ALA A 14 -3.45 7.88 10.82
CA ALA A 14 -3.82 7.51 12.18
C ALA A 14 -4.86 6.37 12.20
N MET A 15 -5.87 6.42 11.33
CA MET A 15 -6.86 5.35 11.19
C MET A 15 -6.21 4.03 10.75
N PHE A 16 -5.33 4.06 9.74
CA PHE A 16 -4.60 2.86 9.31
C PHE A 16 -3.72 2.29 10.42
N ALA A 17 -2.98 3.14 11.13
CA ALA A 17 -2.15 2.73 12.25
C ALA A 17 -2.98 2.10 13.38
N ALA A 18 -4.13 2.68 13.71
CA ALA A 18 -5.05 2.15 14.72
C ALA A 18 -5.59 0.78 14.33
N VAL A 19 -6.04 0.61 13.07
CA VAL A 19 -6.54 -0.68 12.55
C VAL A 19 -5.45 -1.75 12.54
N ALA A 20 -4.25 -1.40 12.06
CA ALA A 20 -3.11 -2.31 12.05
C ALA A 20 -2.71 -2.74 13.48
N LYS A 21 -2.67 -1.77 14.41
CA LYS A 21 -2.41 -2.04 15.84
C LYS A 21 -3.48 -2.95 16.43
N PHE A 22 -4.76 -2.66 16.19
CA PHE A 22 -5.88 -3.47 16.67
C PHE A 22 -5.78 -4.92 16.17
N ASN A 23 -5.56 -5.13 14.88
CA ASN A 23 -5.44 -6.46 14.29
C ASN A 23 -4.19 -7.22 14.78
N LYS A 24 -3.11 -6.51 15.14
CA LYS A 24 -1.90 -7.11 15.70
C LYS A 24 -2.12 -7.59 17.14
N ILE A 25 -2.86 -6.82 17.94
CA ILE A 25 -3.21 -7.17 19.32
C ILE A 25 -4.24 -8.31 19.34
N ASN A 26 -5.16 -8.33 18.37
CA ASN A 26 -6.27 -9.29 18.29
C ASN A 26 -6.15 -10.20 17.04
N PRO A 27 -5.21 -11.17 17.00
CA PRO A 27 -4.98 -11.98 15.80
C PRO A 27 -6.14 -12.93 15.45
N LYS A 28 -6.89 -13.40 16.46
CA LYS A 28 -8.06 -14.27 16.29
C LYS A 28 -9.35 -13.49 16.02
N GLU A 29 -9.42 -12.24 16.47
CA GLU A 29 -10.60 -11.38 16.39
C GLU A 29 -10.22 -10.03 15.76
N LYS A 30 -9.88 -10.07 14.47
CA LYS A 30 -9.57 -8.87 13.70
C LYS A 30 -10.80 -7.97 13.55
N LEU A 31 -10.57 -6.74 13.10
CA LEU A 31 -11.63 -5.77 12.80
C LEU A 31 -12.76 -6.42 11.98
N SER A 32 -13.99 -6.25 12.47
CA SER A 32 -15.18 -6.94 11.96
C SER A 32 -16.42 -6.05 12.12
N THR A 33 -17.53 -6.47 11.52
CA THR A 33 -18.82 -5.75 11.58
C THR A 33 -19.33 -5.55 13.02
N GLN A 34 -19.02 -6.46 13.95
CA GLN A 34 -19.39 -6.31 15.36
C GLN A 34 -18.73 -5.09 16.01
N HIS A 35 -17.48 -4.82 15.69
CA HIS A 35 -16.75 -3.64 16.17
C HIS A 35 -17.32 -2.32 15.63
N LEU A 36 -18.18 -2.38 14.61
CA LEU A 36 -18.89 -1.23 14.04
C LEU A 36 -20.33 -1.11 14.55
N GLY A 37 -20.74 -1.94 15.52
CA GLY A 37 -22.11 -1.96 16.05
C GLY A 37 -23.14 -2.55 15.07
N LEU A 38 -22.70 -3.27 14.04
CA LEU A 38 -23.61 -3.91 13.08
C LEU A 38 -24.10 -5.25 13.64
N ALA A 39 -25.41 -5.44 13.64
CA ALA A 39 -26.04 -6.68 14.09
C ALA A 39 -25.70 -7.88 13.18
N GLY A 40 -25.75 -9.07 13.76
CA GLY A 40 -25.55 -10.34 13.06
C GLY A 40 -24.15 -10.94 13.26
N PRO A 41 -23.85 -12.06 12.55
CA PRO A 41 -22.56 -12.73 12.65
C PRO A 41 -21.40 -11.80 12.26
N PRO A 42 -20.25 -11.87 12.97
CA PRO A 42 -19.10 -11.04 12.66
C PRO A 42 -18.57 -11.36 11.25
N LYS A 43 -18.49 -10.33 10.41
CA LYS A 43 -17.86 -10.40 9.08
C LYS A 43 -16.59 -9.55 9.11
N PRO A 44 -15.48 -10.00 8.50
CA PRO A 44 -14.23 -9.25 8.49
C PRO A 44 -14.40 -7.92 7.76
N VAL A 45 -13.79 -6.86 8.30
CA VAL A 45 -13.76 -5.53 7.71
C VAL A 45 -12.32 -5.17 7.35
N PHE A 46 -12.12 -4.80 6.09
CA PHE A 46 -10.82 -4.39 5.57
C PHE A 46 -10.82 -2.89 5.32
N VAL A 47 -9.74 -2.23 5.74
CA VAL A 47 -9.52 -0.80 5.51
C VAL A 47 -8.32 -0.68 4.59
N SER A 48 -8.51 -0.03 3.44
CA SER A 48 -7.47 0.20 2.44
C SER A 48 -7.49 1.64 1.94
N GLU A 49 -6.36 2.13 1.45
CA GLU A 49 -6.29 3.44 0.83
C GLU A 49 -7.03 3.40 -0.50
N HIS A 50 -7.88 4.41 -0.76
CA HIS A 50 -8.52 4.56 -2.05
C HIS A 50 -7.51 5.10 -3.06
N LEU A 51 -7.20 4.31 -4.08
CA LEU A 51 -6.31 4.68 -5.17
C LEU A 51 -7.13 5.12 -6.38
N THR A 52 -6.66 6.16 -7.08
CA THR A 52 -7.28 6.55 -8.35
C THR A 52 -7.04 5.45 -9.40
N PRO A 53 -7.89 5.33 -10.44
CA PRO A 53 -7.69 4.36 -11.51
C PRO A 53 -6.30 4.45 -12.16
N ALA A 54 -5.77 5.67 -12.30
CA ALA A 54 -4.42 5.90 -12.80
C ALA A 54 -3.34 5.28 -11.89
N ILE A 55 -3.42 5.51 -10.57
CA ILE A 55 -2.48 4.92 -9.60
C ILE A 55 -2.63 3.39 -9.54
N MET A 56 -3.85 2.86 -9.64
CA MET A 56 -4.07 1.41 -9.70
C MET A 56 -3.39 0.78 -10.91
N SER A 57 -3.55 1.38 -12.10
CA SER A 57 -2.90 0.93 -13.33
C SER A 57 -1.37 1.03 -13.23
N LEU A 58 -0.86 2.14 -12.71
CA LEU A 58 0.57 2.32 -12.45
C LEU A 58 1.12 1.28 -11.47
N CYS A 59 0.36 0.94 -10.42
CA CYS A 59 0.75 -0.06 -9.43
C CYS A 59 0.81 -1.48 -10.05
N ALA A 60 -0.15 -1.81 -10.93
CA ALA A 60 -0.15 -3.06 -11.66
C ALA A 60 1.09 -3.17 -12.59
N ALA A 61 1.36 -2.11 -13.36
CA ALA A 61 2.54 -2.04 -14.24
C ALA A 61 3.86 -2.12 -13.44
N ALA A 62 3.96 -1.35 -12.35
CA ALA A 62 5.12 -1.36 -11.47
C ALA A 62 5.38 -2.73 -10.85
N ARG A 63 4.34 -3.46 -10.42
CA ARG A 63 4.47 -4.83 -9.90
C ARG A 63 4.97 -5.82 -10.94
N LEU A 64 4.47 -5.73 -12.18
CA LEU A 64 4.92 -6.58 -13.27
C LEU A 64 6.40 -6.35 -13.59
N LYS A 65 6.82 -5.09 -13.65
CA LYS A 65 8.22 -4.72 -13.91
C LYS A 65 9.13 -5.07 -12.72
N ALA A 66 8.68 -4.81 -11.50
CA ALA A 66 9.37 -5.20 -10.27
C ALA A 66 9.67 -6.71 -10.24
N LYS A 67 8.73 -7.54 -10.69
CA LYS A 67 8.92 -9.00 -10.81
C LYS A 67 9.97 -9.37 -11.87
N LYS A 68 10.07 -8.62 -12.97
CA LYS A 68 11.07 -8.86 -14.02
C LYS A 68 12.49 -8.45 -13.59
N GLU A 69 12.60 -7.43 -12.75
CA GLU A 69 13.86 -6.81 -12.31
C GLU A 69 14.31 -7.25 -10.89
N ASP A 70 13.66 -8.29 -10.35
CA ASP A 70 13.94 -8.87 -9.02
C ASP A 70 13.84 -7.89 -7.85
N PHE A 71 12.83 -7.02 -7.85
CA PHE A 71 12.51 -6.20 -6.69
C PHE A 71 11.76 -7.01 -5.64
N LYS A 72 12.34 -7.14 -4.44
CA LYS A 72 11.74 -7.87 -3.32
C LYS A 72 10.53 -7.19 -2.71
N PHE A 73 10.45 -5.86 -2.73
CA PHE A 73 9.39 -5.12 -2.05
C PHE A 73 8.72 -4.09 -2.96
N VAL A 74 7.38 -4.10 -2.94
CA VAL A 74 6.50 -3.15 -3.63
C VAL A 74 5.38 -2.74 -2.70
N TRP A 75 5.23 -1.45 -2.42
CA TRP A 75 4.10 -0.96 -1.63
C TRP A 75 3.61 0.41 -2.12
N VAL A 76 2.41 0.77 -1.67
CA VAL A 76 1.80 2.07 -1.96
C VAL A 76 1.65 2.83 -0.65
N ARG A 77 1.99 4.12 -0.66
CA ARG A 77 1.80 5.01 0.47
C ARG A 77 1.49 6.41 -0.02
N ASN A 78 0.38 6.99 0.42
CA ASN A 78 -0.04 8.35 0.05
C ASN A 78 -0.21 8.50 -1.47
N GLY A 79 -0.76 7.47 -2.12
CA GLY A 79 -0.90 7.43 -3.58
C GLY A 79 0.41 7.25 -4.35
N HIS A 80 1.56 7.15 -3.67
CA HIS A 80 2.84 6.91 -4.31
C HIS A 80 3.22 5.44 -4.28
N ILE A 81 3.76 4.95 -5.39
CA ILE A 81 4.30 3.60 -5.48
C ILE A 81 5.77 3.64 -5.14
N ILE A 82 6.18 2.76 -4.23
CA ILE A 82 7.55 2.69 -3.75
C ILE A 82 8.05 1.26 -3.99
N LEU A 83 9.23 1.16 -4.58
CA LEU A 83 9.92 -0.10 -4.83
C LEU A 83 11.22 -0.17 -4.05
N ARG A 84 11.62 -1.38 -3.67
CA ARG A 84 12.89 -1.62 -3.01
C ARG A 84 13.42 -2.99 -3.41
N ARG A 85 14.68 -3.02 -3.84
CA ARG A 85 15.28 -4.23 -4.42
C ARG A 85 15.54 -5.30 -3.36
N ASN A 86 16.22 -4.94 -2.28
CA ASN A 86 16.46 -5.81 -1.13
C ASN A 86 16.44 -5.01 0.19
N GLU A 87 16.73 -5.66 1.32
CA GLU A 87 16.74 -5.06 2.67
C GLU A 87 17.81 -3.99 2.88
N TYR A 88 18.81 -3.91 1.99
CA TYR A 88 19.93 -2.98 2.06
C TYR A 88 19.83 -1.87 1.01
N SER A 89 19.07 -2.07 -0.06
CA SER A 89 18.86 -1.07 -1.10
C SER A 89 18.01 0.10 -0.63
N GLN A 90 18.21 1.27 -1.25
CA GLN A 90 17.34 2.42 -1.07
C GLN A 90 15.95 2.17 -1.67
N ALA A 91 14.94 2.76 -1.04
CA ALA A 91 13.58 2.77 -1.58
C ALA A 91 13.46 3.82 -2.69
N ILE A 92 12.88 3.43 -3.81
CA ILE A 92 12.74 4.23 -5.02
C ILE A 92 11.27 4.60 -5.18
N LEU A 93 11.01 5.90 -5.36
CA LEU A 93 9.69 6.43 -5.64
C LEU A 93 9.39 6.33 -7.14
N ILE A 94 8.28 5.72 -7.52
CA ILE A 94 7.78 5.73 -8.89
C ILE A 94 6.72 6.81 -9.03
N GLN A 95 6.99 7.77 -9.91
CA GLN A 95 6.01 8.78 -10.33
C GLN A 95 5.38 8.45 -11.68
N ASN A 96 6.10 7.76 -12.56
CA ASN A 96 5.63 7.31 -13.87
C ASN A 96 6.37 6.01 -14.27
N ILE A 97 5.87 5.30 -15.28
CA ILE A 97 6.47 4.03 -15.74
C ILE A 97 7.83 4.27 -16.42
N GLU A 98 8.00 5.41 -17.09
CA GLU A 98 9.15 5.75 -17.93
C GLU A 98 10.41 6.09 -17.12
N SER A 99 10.27 6.81 -16.01
CA SER A 99 11.34 7.09 -15.05
C SER A 99 11.90 5.81 -14.44
N PHE A 100 11.19 4.68 -14.54
CA PHE A 100 11.72 3.41 -14.08
C PHE A 100 12.89 2.90 -14.92
N ASP A 101 12.92 3.20 -16.23
CA ASP A 101 14.00 2.73 -17.12
C ASP A 101 15.35 3.41 -16.84
N SER A 102 15.33 4.69 -16.48
CA SER A 102 16.57 5.43 -16.16
C SER A 102 17.21 5.02 -14.83
N ILE A 103 16.41 4.52 -13.89
CA ILE A 103 16.90 4.06 -12.58
C ILE A 103 17.66 2.74 -12.72
N THR A 104 17.21 1.84 -13.60
CA THR A 104 17.90 0.57 -13.88
C THR A 104 19.26 0.80 -14.56
N SER A 105 19.36 1.81 -15.45
CA SER A 105 20.60 2.15 -16.16
C SER A 105 21.69 2.77 -15.27
N THR A 106 21.32 3.38 -14.15
CA THR A 106 22.27 4.10 -13.29
C THR A 106 23.01 3.18 -12.30
N GLN A 107 22.52 1.96 -12.05
CA GLN A 107 23.13 1.00 -11.12
C GLN A 107 24.11 -0.02 -11.75
N GLN A 108 24.42 0.07 -13.05
CA GLN A 108 25.41 -0.80 -13.70
C GLN A 108 26.84 -0.24 -13.76
N ARG A 109 27.13 0.90 -13.12
CA ARG A 109 28.48 1.51 -13.06
C ARG A 109 28.97 1.70 -11.62
N SER A 110 29.25 0.60 -10.93
CA SER A 110 30.12 0.57 -9.75
C SER A 110 30.47 -0.85 -9.41
#